data_AF-A0A6S6V614-F1
#
_entry.id   AF-A0A6S6V614-F1
#
_cell.length_a   1.000
_cell.length_b   1.000
_cell.length_c   1.000
_cell.angle_alpha   90.00
_cell.angle_beta   90.00
_cell.angle_gamma   90.00
#
_symmetry.space_group_name_H-M   'P 1'
#
loop_
_entity.id
_entity.type
_entity.pdbx_description
1 polymer ?
#
loop_
_entity_poly.entity_id
_entity_poly.type
_entity_poly.pdbx_seq_one_letter_code
_entity_poly.pdbx_strand_id
1 'polypeptide(L)'
;MSRRSKQGGRLTRRQYTATNPGYTTQDDFGTDGDDTVYSSVLNYSQPNDLQANASFPLDGSTPKTVDLVFLDFIASYIVGALNTPDVGCDFSLEQVSYYMDESFTTNSYLSAYAKVAWQADVPNCPVGKGIGTW
;
A
#
# COMPACT_ATOMS: atom_id res chain seq x y z
N MET A 1 -33.80 41.95 40.86
CA MET A 1 -33.82 41.13 39.63
C MET A 1 -32.95 41.79 38.57
N SER A 2 -31.73 41.29 38.33
CA SER A 2 -30.82 41.85 37.32
C SER A 2 -30.95 41.02 36.03
N ARG A 3 -31.50 41.63 34.97
CA ARG A 3 -31.51 41.02 33.62
C ARG A 3 -30.18 41.35 32.95
N ARG A 4 -29.33 40.34 32.72
CA ARG A 4 -28.14 40.48 31.87
C ARG A 4 -28.60 40.77 30.44
N SER A 5 -28.21 41.92 29.88
CA SER A 5 -28.31 42.16 28.44
C SER A 5 -27.26 41.31 27.72
N LYS A 6 -27.66 40.60 26.67
CA LYS A 6 -26.69 39.97 25.75
C LYS A 6 -26.23 41.06 24.77
N GLN A 7 -24.92 41.24 24.61
CA GLN A 7 -24.36 42.17 23.62
C GLN A 7 -24.91 41.81 22.23
N GLY A 8 -25.56 42.78 21.56
CA GLY A 8 -26.13 42.68 20.21
C GLY A 8 -25.07 42.71 19.10
N GLY A 9 -24.01 41.93 19.24
CA GLY A 9 -23.03 41.72 18.17
C GLY A 9 -23.53 40.66 17.19
N ARG A 10 -23.48 40.95 15.88
CA ARG A 10 -23.76 39.95 14.83
C ARG A 10 -22.72 38.85 14.89
N LEU A 11 -23.09 37.69 15.42
CA LEU A 11 -22.28 36.47 15.38
C LEU A 11 -22.04 36.10 13.92
N THR A 12 -20.84 36.35 13.42
CA THR A 12 -20.44 35.93 12.08
C THR A 12 -19.72 34.60 12.22
N ARG A 13 -20.45 33.49 12.05
CA ARG A 13 -19.84 32.15 12.01
C ARG A 13 -19.03 32.06 10.72
N ARG A 14 -17.71 31.98 10.81
CA ARG A 14 -16.90 31.51 9.67
C ARG A 14 -17.22 30.03 9.49
N GLN A 15 -17.94 29.71 8.43
CA GLN A 15 -18.22 28.34 8.05
C GLN A 15 -17.34 28.02 6.86
N TYR A 16 -16.42 27.07 7.03
CA TYR A 16 -15.64 26.54 5.92
C TYR A 16 -16.60 25.70 5.07
N THR A 17 -16.87 26.14 3.84
CA THR A 17 -17.85 25.52 2.95
C THR A 17 -17.23 24.53 1.97
N ALA A 18 -15.90 24.50 1.88
CA ALA A 18 -15.20 23.51 1.08
C ALA A 18 -15.19 22.18 1.85
N THR A 19 -15.59 21.11 1.19
CA THR A 19 -15.49 19.76 1.74
C THR A 19 -14.06 19.27 1.57
N ASN A 20 -13.52 18.58 2.58
CA ASN A 20 -12.23 17.92 2.47
C ASN A 20 -12.42 16.52 1.87
N PRO A 21 -11.39 15.91 1.26
CA PRO A 21 -11.46 14.51 0.84
C PRO A 21 -11.70 13.56 2.01
N GLY A 22 -12.59 12.58 1.82
CA GLY A 22 -12.92 11.57 2.82
C GLY A 22 -13.95 10.57 2.31
N TYR A 23 -14.43 9.71 3.22
CA TYR A 23 -15.42 8.70 2.87
C TYR A 23 -16.79 9.34 2.59
N THR A 24 -17.47 8.80 1.58
CA THR A 24 -18.85 9.12 1.23
C THR A 24 -19.58 7.78 1.08
N THR A 25 -20.05 7.26 2.20
CA THR A 25 -20.55 5.89 2.34
C THR A 25 -21.94 5.78 1.75
N GLN A 26 -22.15 4.77 0.92
CA GLN A 26 -23.47 4.36 0.46
C GLN A 26 -23.75 2.96 0.99
N ASP A 27 -24.84 2.82 1.73
CA ASP A 27 -25.30 1.56 2.29
C ASP A 27 -26.83 1.43 2.16
N ASP A 28 -27.39 0.38 2.74
CA ASP A 28 -28.83 0.09 2.68
C ASP A 28 -29.70 1.19 3.34
N PHE A 29 -29.11 2.07 4.17
CA PHE A 29 -29.79 3.17 4.85
C PHE A 29 -29.64 4.51 4.11
N GLY A 30 -28.85 4.57 3.04
CA GLY A 30 -28.74 5.74 2.17
C GLY A 30 -27.30 6.23 2.01
N THR A 31 -27.11 7.55 2.03
CA THR A 31 -25.81 8.21 1.78
C THR A 31 -25.47 9.31 2.78
N ASP A 32 -26.16 9.37 3.93
CA ASP A 32 -26.04 10.42 4.94
C ASP A 32 -25.57 9.90 6.31
N GLY A 33 -25.01 8.69 6.33
CA GLY A 33 -24.50 8.04 7.55
C GLY A 33 -23.15 8.55 8.04
N ASP A 34 -22.35 9.22 7.19
CA ASP A 34 -21.06 9.78 7.58
C ASP A 34 -21.24 11.00 8.52
N ASP A 35 -20.47 11.04 9.62
CA ASP A 35 -20.60 12.09 10.66
C ASP A 35 -20.08 13.47 10.21
N THR A 36 -19.31 13.52 9.12
CA THR A 36 -18.70 14.70 8.52
C THR A 36 -18.92 14.71 7.01
N VAL A 37 -19.25 15.88 6.45
CA VAL A 37 -19.44 16.02 4.99
C VAL A 37 -18.08 16.10 4.28
N TYR A 38 -17.82 15.12 3.40
CA TYR A 38 -16.59 15.02 2.61
C TYR A 38 -16.84 15.15 1.10
N SER A 39 -15.78 15.42 0.34
CA SER A 39 -15.71 15.12 -1.08
C SER A 39 -15.21 13.67 -1.25
N SER A 40 -15.85 12.91 -2.14
CA SER A 40 -15.51 11.50 -2.36
C SER A 40 -14.05 11.29 -2.78
N VAL A 41 -13.43 10.23 -2.26
CA VAL A 41 -12.08 9.79 -2.66
C VAL A 41 -12.19 8.84 -3.85
N LEU A 42 -11.31 9.02 -4.85
CA LEU A 42 -11.26 8.14 -6.01
C LEU A 42 -10.82 6.73 -5.63
N ASN A 43 -11.52 5.74 -6.18
CA ASN A 43 -11.13 4.35 -6.11
C ASN A 43 -10.82 3.83 -7.53
N TYR A 44 -9.80 2.99 -7.63
CA TYR A 44 -9.44 2.29 -8.85
C TYR A 44 -9.41 0.79 -8.55
N SER A 45 -9.93 -0.01 -9.47
CA SER A 45 -9.78 -1.46 -9.39
C SER A 45 -8.31 -1.83 -9.46
N GLN A 46 -7.85 -2.65 -8.53
CA GLN A 46 -6.49 -3.16 -8.47
C GLN A 46 -6.52 -4.67 -8.75
N PRO A 47 -5.49 -5.20 -9.44
CA PRO A 47 -5.33 -6.64 -9.58
C PRO A 47 -5.00 -7.26 -8.21
N ASN A 48 -5.16 -8.57 -8.09
CA ASN A 48 -4.76 -9.31 -6.90
C ASN A 48 -3.25 -9.20 -6.65
N ASP A 49 -2.46 -9.26 -7.74
CA ASP A 49 -1.00 -9.29 -7.69
C ASP A 49 -0.40 -8.25 -8.66
N LEU A 50 0.77 -7.73 -8.27
CA LEU A 50 1.62 -6.88 -9.12
C LEU A 50 2.93 -7.61 -9.39
N GLN A 51 3.41 -7.53 -10.63
CA GLN A 51 4.67 -8.14 -11.05
C GLN A 51 5.64 -7.06 -11.55
N ALA A 52 6.93 -7.28 -11.28
CA ALA A 52 8.02 -6.53 -11.90
C ALA A 52 9.04 -7.50 -12.50
N ASN A 53 9.60 -7.14 -13.65
CA ASN A 53 10.69 -7.89 -14.26
C ASN A 53 12.02 -7.34 -13.72
N ALA A 54 12.72 -8.14 -12.92
CA ALA A 54 14.03 -7.78 -12.40
C ALA A 54 15.12 -8.37 -13.30
N SER A 55 16.04 -7.52 -13.77
CA SER A 55 17.24 -7.95 -14.52
C SER A 55 16.97 -8.65 -15.86
N PHE A 56 15.81 -8.41 -16.49
CA PHE A 56 15.55 -8.90 -17.84
C PHE A 56 16.46 -8.19 -18.86
N PRO A 57 16.77 -8.84 -20.00
CA PRO A 57 17.62 -8.24 -21.04
C PRO A 57 17.13 -6.85 -21.50
N LEU A 58 18.03 -5.88 -21.54
CA LEU A 58 17.73 -4.51 -21.95
C LEU A 58 17.37 -4.39 -23.44
N ASP A 59 17.76 -5.38 -24.23
CA ASP A 59 17.42 -5.48 -25.66
C ASP A 59 15.99 -5.99 -25.90
N GLY A 60 15.24 -6.29 -24.83
CA GLY A 60 13.86 -6.78 -24.89
C GLY A 60 13.74 -8.27 -25.22
N SER A 61 14.86 -9.00 -25.28
CA SER A 61 14.82 -10.45 -25.48
C SER A 61 14.25 -11.18 -24.27
N THR A 62 13.58 -12.32 -24.51
CA THR A 62 13.02 -13.16 -23.44
C THR A 62 14.13 -13.99 -22.80
N PRO A 63 14.31 -13.92 -21.47
CA PRO A 63 15.28 -14.77 -20.79
C PRO A 63 14.91 -16.26 -20.93
N LYS A 64 15.92 -17.12 -21.08
CA LYS A 64 15.72 -18.58 -21.17
C LYS A 64 15.22 -19.19 -19.86
N THR A 65 15.65 -18.62 -18.74
CA THR A 65 15.33 -19.05 -17.38
C THR A 65 15.08 -17.83 -16.52
N VAL A 66 14.11 -17.90 -15.63
CA VAL A 66 13.76 -16.83 -14.69
C VAL A 66 13.60 -17.40 -13.29
N ASP A 67 13.97 -16.62 -12.29
CA ASP A 67 13.58 -16.86 -10.91
C ASP A 67 12.22 -16.20 -10.67
N LEU A 68 11.19 -16.99 -10.35
CA LEU A 68 9.89 -16.44 -9.96
C LEU A 68 9.89 -16.24 -8.44
N VAL A 69 10.11 -15.00 -8.02
CA VAL A 69 10.17 -14.62 -6.60
C VAL A 69 8.83 -14.05 -6.17
N PHE A 70 8.27 -14.57 -5.07
CA PHE A 70 6.97 -14.20 -4.52
C PHE A 70 6.99 -14.28 -2.99
N LEU A 71 5.91 -13.80 -2.35
CA LEU A 71 5.75 -13.89 -0.90
C LEU A 71 5.36 -15.32 -0.50
N ASP A 72 6.02 -15.87 0.51
CA ASP A 72 5.86 -17.25 0.96
C ASP A 72 4.40 -17.67 1.19
N PHE A 73 3.57 -16.79 1.77
CA PHE A 73 2.18 -17.10 2.08
C PHE A 73 1.30 -17.30 0.83
N ILE A 74 1.73 -16.87 -0.35
CA ILE A 74 1.02 -17.10 -1.62
C ILE A 74 1.56 -18.30 -2.42
N ALA A 75 2.48 -19.10 -1.86
CA ALA A 75 3.10 -20.23 -2.56
C ALA A 75 2.09 -21.20 -3.19
N SER A 76 1.00 -21.52 -2.49
CA SER A 76 -0.04 -22.42 -3.01
C SER A 76 -0.76 -21.85 -4.22
N TYR A 77 -1.03 -20.54 -4.25
CA TYR A 77 -1.63 -19.87 -5.40
C TYR A 77 -0.69 -19.86 -6.59
N ILE A 78 0.60 -19.60 -6.37
CA ILE A 78 1.62 -19.60 -7.44
C ILE A 78 1.80 -20.99 -8.03
N VAL A 79 2.00 -22.02 -7.20
CA VAL A 79 2.12 -23.41 -7.67
C VAL A 79 0.86 -23.84 -8.42
N GLY A 80 -0.32 -23.49 -7.88
CA GLY A 80 -1.59 -23.74 -8.57
C GLY A 80 -1.67 -23.08 -9.94
N ALA A 81 -1.27 -21.81 -10.05
CA ALA A 81 -1.25 -21.06 -11.31
C ALA A 81 -0.26 -21.66 -12.32
N LEU A 82 0.95 -22.03 -11.90
CA LEU A 82 1.96 -22.63 -12.78
C LEU A 82 1.54 -24.00 -13.32
N ASN A 83 0.76 -24.76 -12.55
CA ASN A 83 0.28 -26.07 -12.94
C ASN A 83 -1.04 -26.02 -13.74
N THR A 84 -1.58 -24.83 -14.02
CA THR A 84 -2.73 -24.70 -14.92
C THR A 84 -2.38 -25.15 -16.33
N PRO A 85 -3.35 -25.62 -17.14
CA PRO A 85 -3.09 -26.07 -18.52
C PRO A 85 -2.46 -25.00 -19.43
N ASP A 86 -2.70 -23.72 -19.15
CA ASP A 86 -2.17 -22.60 -19.95
C ASP A 86 -0.66 -22.42 -19.76
N VAL A 87 -0.12 -22.78 -18.58
CA VAL A 87 1.31 -22.71 -18.27
C VAL A 87 1.96 -24.09 -18.41
N GLY A 88 1.27 -25.15 -17.98
CA GLY A 88 1.64 -26.54 -18.21
C GLY A 88 2.85 -27.04 -17.42
N CYS A 89 3.13 -26.45 -16.25
CA CYS A 89 4.19 -26.94 -15.37
C CYS A 89 3.69 -28.04 -14.42
N ASP A 90 4.64 -28.64 -13.70
CA ASP A 90 4.40 -29.67 -12.68
C ASP A 90 5.28 -29.38 -11.46
N PHE A 91 4.95 -28.29 -10.77
CA PHE A 91 5.62 -27.88 -9.54
C PHE A 91 4.86 -28.37 -8.30
N SER A 92 5.60 -28.61 -7.22
CA SER A 92 5.05 -28.83 -5.88
C SER A 92 5.54 -27.78 -4.89
N LEU A 93 4.86 -27.67 -3.74
CA LEU A 93 5.29 -26.79 -2.66
C LEU A 93 6.68 -27.15 -2.10
N GLU A 94 7.13 -28.40 -2.27
CA GLU A 94 8.45 -28.86 -1.81
C GLU A 94 9.60 -28.25 -2.63
N GLN A 95 9.30 -27.71 -3.81
CA GLN A 95 10.29 -27.05 -4.68
C GLN A 95 10.39 -25.54 -4.40
N VAL A 96 9.51 -25.00 -3.56
CA VAL A 96 9.58 -23.60 -3.14
C VAL A 96 10.70 -23.46 -2.11
N SER A 97 11.57 -22.47 -2.32
CA SER A 97 12.69 -22.18 -1.43
C SER A 97 12.84 -20.67 -1.25
N TYR A 98 13.46 -20.28 -0.14
CA TYR A 98 13.69 -18.88 0.14
C TYR A 98 14.77 -18.29 -0.80
N TYR A 99 14.40 -17.25 -1.52
CA TYR A 99 15.31 -16.50 -2.39
C TYR A 99 16.25 -15.57 -1.59
N MET A 100 15.83 -15.12 -0.41
CA MET A 100 16.60 -14.30 0.53
C MET A 100 16.53 -14.90 1.94
N ASP A 101 17.30 -14.36 2.87
CA ASP A 101 17.21 -14.73 4.29
C ASP A 101 15.77 -14.57 4.82
N GLU A 102 15.26 -15.56 5.56
CA GLU A 102 13.89 -15.57 6.09
C GLU A 102 13.58 -14.38 7.01
N SER A 103 14.60 -13.80 7.63
CA SER A 103 14.46 -12.59 8.45
C SER A 103 14.23 -11.32 7.64
N PHE A 104 14.48 -11.35 6.33
CA PHE A 104 14.24 -10.23 5.43
C PHE A 104 12.80 -10.25 4.92
N THR A 105 11.94 -9.44 5.54
CA THR A 105 10.51 -9.40 5.24
C THR A 105 10.13 -8.19 4.39
N THR A 106 8.87 -8.14 3.95
CA THR A 106 8.30 -6.96 3.29
C THR A 106 8.26 -5.72 4.20
N ASN A 107 8.43 -5.86 5.51
CA ASN A 107 8.62 -4.70 6.38
C ASN A 107 10.01 -4.06 6.23
N SER A 108 11.00 -4.88 5.85
CA SER A 108 12.41 -4.49 5.79
C SER A 108 12.80 -3.82 4.47
N TYR A 109 12.14 -4.17 3.35
CA TYR A 109 12.63 -3.80 2.01
C TYR A 109 12.67 -2.29 1.76
N LEU A 110 11.63 -1.52 2.15
CA LEU A 110 11.62 -0.07 1.90
C LEU A 110 12.72 0.65 2.66
N SER A 111 12.98 0.21 3.89
CA SER A 111 14.08 0.76 4.69
C SER A 111 15.44 0.40 4.07
N ALA A 112 15.62 -0.83 3.58
CA ALA A 112 16.84 -1.22 2.88
C ALA A 112 17.04 -0.42 1.57
N TYR A 113 15.98 -0.24 0.78
CA TYR A 113 16.00 0.56 -0.44
C TYR A 113 16.34 2.02 -0.15
N ALA A 114 15.68 2.64 0.84
CA ALA A 114 15.91 4.02 1.25
C ALA A 114 17.39 4.28 1.62
N LYS A 115 18.02 3.36 2.36
CA LYS A 115 19.45 3.46 2.69
C LYS A 115 20.33 3.58 1.47
N VAL A 116 20.02 2.88 0.38
CA VAL A 116 20.83 2.88 -0.83
C VAL A 116 20.45 4.06 -1.73
N ALA A 117 19.16 4.27 -1.96
CA ALA A 117 18.64 5.27 -2.89
C ALA A 117 18.85 6.71 -2.40
N TRP A 118 18.90 6.94 -1.09
CA TRP A 118 19.00 8.27 -0.49
C TRP A 118 20.31 8.47 0.30
N GLN A 119 21.34 7.68 -0.01
CA GLN A 119 22.67 7.86 0.60
C GLN A 119 23.42 9.09 0.08
N ALA A 120 23.03 9.60 -1.10
CA ALA A 120 23.60 10.82 -1.64
C ALA A 120 23.47 11.96 -0.62
N ASP A 121 24.58 12.67 -0.38
CA ASP A 121 24.66 13.85 0.48
C ASP A 121 24.38 13.62 1.98
N VAL A 122 24.29 12.38 2.44
CA VAL A 122 24.25 12.02 3.88
C VAL A 122 25.46 11.15 4.27
N PRO A 123 26.16 11.42 5.39
CA PRO A 123 27.27 10.57 5.83
C PRO A 123 26.85 9.14 6.20
N ASN A 124 25.64 8.97 6.71
CA ASN A 124 25.00 7.70 7.05
C ASN A 124 23.48 7.92 7.04
N CYS A 125 22.74 7.28 6.12
CA CYS A 125 21.30 7.46 6.01
C CYS A 125 20.59 6.87 7.26
N PRO A 126 20.01 7.70 8.15
CA PRO A 126 19.32 7.18 9.32
C PRO A 126 17.94 6.68 8.89
N VAL A 127 17.78 5.37 8.75
CA VAL A 127 16.43 4.79 8.70
C VAL A 127 15.89 4.68 10.11
N GLY A 128 14.63 5.07 10.29
CA GLY A 128 13.96 4.94 11.58
C GLY A 128 14.01 3.50 12.05
N LYS A 129 14.28 3.29 13.34
CA LYS A 129 14.27 1.96 13.99
C LYS A 129 12.85 1.34 14.07
N GLY A 130 11.84 1.95 13.42
CA GLY A 130 10.42 1.66 13.60
C GLY A 130 9.80 2.45 14.75
N ILE A 131 8.50 2.69 14.69
CA ILE A 131 7.73 3.32 15.77
C ILE A 131 7.72 2.34 16.96
N GLY A 132 8.17 2.78 18.15
CA GLY A 132 8.16 1.95 19.38
C GLY A 132 9.49 1.29 19.78
N THR A 133 10.59 1.61 19.10
CA THR A 133 11.93 1.19 19.52
C THR A 133 12.55 2.24 20.46
N TRP A 134 12.47 1.96 21.76
CA TRP A 134 13.18 2.69 22.82
C TRP A 134 14.53 2.05 23.08
#